data_AF-A0A925NPV7-F1
#
_entry.id   AF-A0A925NPV7-F1
#
_cell.length_a   1.000
_cell.length_b   1.000
_cell.length_c   1.000
_cell.angle_alpha   90.00
_cell.angle_beta   90.00
_cell.angle_gamma   90.00
#
_symmetry.space_group_name_H-M   'P 1'
#
loop_
_entity.id
_entity.type
_entity.pdbx_description
1 polymer ?
#
loop_
_entity_poly.entity_id
_entity_poly.type
_entity_poly.pdbx_seq_one_letter_code
_entity_poly.pdbx_strand_id
1 'polypeptide(L)'
;MKTSFRLSGRSPRAFTLIELLVVIAIIGILAAMLLPVLSKMKVRAQVAQSQLEINQIVQAINSYHSDYSRYPVTSALQSSVGTNTITFGGTFRRNDGSTYSLQNAAPAMLLSNNLVTAVLMDLEKYPDGGVTVNAGHSKNPKQTKYLSSVKMVPDNVSPGVGTDGVYRDPWGNPYVISIDLSYGERCKDAVYRSQSVSQQSAGSPAGYNGLSSAVLDGSGNQYSFNGGIMVWSVGPDKIYDTGPATKGFNRDNVISWK
;
A
#
# COMPACT_ATOMS: atom_id res chain seq x y z
N MET A 1 -27.14 67.09 49.50
CA MET A 1 -26.72 65.73 49.90
C MET A 1 -25.88 65.13 48.78
N LYS A 2 -24.58 64.89 48.99
CA LYS A 2 -23.70 64.16 48.06
C LYS A 2 -23.37 62.81 48.69
N THR A 3 -23.88 61.73 48.14
CA THR A 3 -23.59 60.35 48.55
C THR A 3 -22.33 59.86 47.84
N SER A 4 -21.25 59.70 48.60
CA SER A 4 -19.96 59.20 48.12
C SER A 4 -19.98 57.66 48.09
N PHE A 5 -20.03 57.05 46.91
CA PHE A 5 -19.83 55.61 46.74
C PHE A 5 -18.33 55.28 46.91
N ARG A 6 -17.99 54.47 47.92
CA ARG A 6 -16.65 53.88 48.04
C ARG A 6 -16.62 52.58 47.22
N LEU A 7 -15.87 52.58 46.12
CA LEU A 7 -15.54 51.36 45.39
C LEU A 7 -14.57 50.53 46.25
N SER A 8 -15.02 49.39 46.74
CA SER A 8 -14.16 48.40 47.39
C SER A 8 -13.24 47.80 46.33
N GLY A 9 -11.98 48.24 46.31
CA GLY A 9 -10.94 47.69 45.45
C GLY A 9 -10.59 46.27 45.88
N ARG A 10 -11.03 45.28 45.11
CA ARG A 10 -10.64 43.89 45.31
C ARG A 10 -9.21 43.72 44.78
N SER A 11 -8.25 43.51 45.67
CA SER A 11 -6.85 43.28 45.29
C SER A 11 -6.77 42.08 44.32
N PRO A 12 -6.13 42.22 43.15
CA PRO A 12 -5.93 41.08 42.26
C PRO A 12 -5.10 40.03 43.00
N ARG A 13 -5.59 38.79 43.02
CA ARG A 13 -4.86 37.66 43.61
C ARG A 13 -3.58 37.44 42.79
N ALA A 14 -2.42 37.58 43.42
CA ALA A 14 -1.14 37.27 42.80
C ALA A 14 -0.99 35.75 42.66
N PHE A 15 -0.60 35.30 41.48
CA PHE A 15 -0.38 33.88 41.19
C PHE A 15 0.93 33.42 41.83
N THR A 16 0.91 32.28 42.51
CA THR A 16 2.10 31.72 43.15
C THR A 16 2.87 30.81 42.21
N LEU A 17 4.19 30.73 42.39
CA LEU A 17 5.04 29.81 41.62
C LEU A 17 4.63 28.34 41.79
N ILE A 18 4.12 27.98 42.98
CA ILE A 18 3.67 26.61 43.26
C ILE A 18 2.38 26.27 42.50
N GLU A 19 1.43 27.21 42.38
CA GLU A 19 0.23 27.02 41.56
C GLU A 19 0.60 26.80 40.10
N LEU A 20 1.57 27.55 39.56
CA LEU A 20 2.08 27.33 38.20
C LEU A 20 2.73 25.94 38.06
N LEU A 21 3.56 25.57 39.03
CA LEU A 21 4.34 24.33 39.01
C LEU A 21 3.43 23.10 39.02
N VAL A 22 2.38 23.10 39.84
CA VAL A 22 1.40 22.00 39.88
C VAL A 22 0.66 21.87 38.55
N VAL A 23 0.30 22.99 37.91
CA VAL A 23 -0.41 22.96 36.62
C VAL A 23 0.45 22.34 35.53
N ILE A 24 1.71 22.76 35.38
CA ILE A 24 2.59 22.18 34.36
C ILE A 24 2.90 20.70 34.66
N ALA A 25 2.97 20.32 35.94
CA ALA A 25 3.16 18.92 36.33
C ALA A 25 1.97 18.05 35.89
N ILE A 26 0.73 18.52 36.11
CA ILE A 26 -0.48 17.81 35.67
C ILE A 26 -0.53 17.72 34.15
N ILE A 27 -0.26 18.81 33.41
CA ILE A 27 -0.22 18.80 31.94
C ILE A 27 0.84 17.81 31.45
N GLY A 28 2.00 17.77 32.08
CA GLY A 28 3.09 16.83 31.75
C GLY A 28 2.65 15.37 31.89
N ILE A 29 1.98 15.01 32.99
CA ILE A 29 1.46 13.65 33.21
C ILE A 29 0.43 13.29 32.14
N LEU A 30 -0.54 14.18 31.88
CA LEU A 30 -1.58 13.96 30.88
C LEU A 30 -1.00 13.79 29.47
N ALA A 31 -0.05 14.65 29.08
CA ALA A 31 0.61 14.58 27.78
C ALA A 31 1.43 13.29 27.63
N ALA A 32 2.17 12.88 28.67
CA ALA A 32 2.98 11.67 28.66
C ALA A 32 2.14 10.39 28.44
N MET A 33 0.92 10.35 28.99
CA MET A 33 -0.01 9.24 28.76
C MET A 33 -0.60 9.23 27.33
N LEU A 34 -0.69 10.39 26.67
CA LEU A 34 -1.35 10.54 25.38
C LEU A 34 -0.46 10.17 24.17
N LEU A 35 0.84 10.49 24.24
CA LEU A 35 1.80 10.26 23.15
C LEU A 35 1.86 8.80 22.63
N PRO A 36 1.94 7.74 23.46
CA PRO A 36 2.01 6.37 22.96
C PRO A 36 0.71 5.94 22.25
N VAL A 37 -0.44 6.46 22.68
CA VAL A 37 -1.73 6.19 22.06
C VAL A 37 -1.80 6.84 20.68
N LEU A 38 -1.36 8.09 20.56
CA LEU A 38 -1.35 8.82 19.29
C LEU A 38 -0.51 8.11 18.22
N SER A 39 0.67 7.61 18.59
CA SER A 39 1.52 6.85 17.66
C SER A 39 0.85 5.58 17.13
N LYS A 40 0.15 4.82 17.99
CA LYS A 40 -0.62 3.64 17.58
C LYS A 40 -1.82 4.00 16.71
N MET A 41 -2.51 5.09 17.04
CA MET A 41 -3.63 5.60 16.24
C MET A 41 -3.18 6.03 14.84
N LYS A 42 -2.03 6.70 14.73
CA LYS A 42 -1.44 7.09 13.45
C LYS A 42 -1.18 5.86 12.56
N VAL A 43 -0.56 4.81 13.09
CA VAL A 43 -0.31 3.57 12.32
C VAL A 43 -1.62 2.93 11.87
N ARG A 44 -2.63 2.86 12.74
CA ARG A 44 -3.96 2.33 12.37
C ARG A 44 -4.63 3.16 11.28
N ALA A 45 -4.54 4.48 11.34
CA ALA A 45 -5.06 5.36 10.31
C ALA A 45 -4.33 5.15 8.97
N GLN A 46 -3.00 4.96 9.00
CA GLN A 46 -2.21 4.63 7.81
C GLN A 46 -2.59 3.26 7.23
N VAL A 47 -2.82 2.23 8.06
CA VAL A 47 -3.31 0.92 7.58
C VAL A 47 -4.69 1.07 6.92
N ALA A 48 -5.61 1.81 7.54
CA ALA A 48 -6.92 2.06 6.96
C ALA A 48 -6.85 2.83 5.64
N GLN A 49 -5.99 3.86 5.57
CA GLN A 49 -5.70 4.58 4.33
C GLN A 49 -5.15 3.64 3.26
N SER A 50 -4.17 2.80 3.60
CA SER A 50 -3.58 1.85 2.66
C SER A 50 -4.62 0.86 2.12
N GLN A 51 -5.56 0.39 2.96
CA GLN A 51 -6.64 -0.46 2.50
C GLN A 51 -7.59 0.25 1.51
N LEU A 52 -7.89 1.53 1.75
CA LEU A 52 -8.69 2.33 0.82
C LEU A 52 -7.97 2.53 -0.51
N GLU A 53 -6.69 2.85 -0.48
CA GLU A 53 -5.85 3.02 -1.68
C GLU A 53 -5.74 1.71 -2.48
N ILE A 54 -5.53 0.57 -1.80
CA ILE A 54 -5.57 -0.78 -2.39
C ILE A 54 -6.90 -1.02 -3.11
N ASN A 55 -8.03 -0.73 -2.46
CA ASN A 55 -9.35 -0.91 -3.05
C ASN A 55 -9.56 0.01 -4.26
N GLN A 56 -9.06 1.25 -4.21
CA GLN A 56 -9.09 2.18 -5.35
C GLN A 56 -8.28 1.64 -6.54
N ILE A 57 -7.09 1.07 -6.30
CA ILE A 57 -6.28 0.45 -7.35
C ILE A 57 -7.03 -0.72 -7.99
N VAL A 58 -7.58 -1.64 -7.18
CA VAL A 58 -8.34 -2.79 -7.70
C VAL A 58 -9.55 -2.32 -8.52
N GLN A 59 -10.32 -1.36 -8.02
CA GLN A 59 -11.48 -0.81 -8.72
C GLN A 59 -11.09 -0.10 -10.03
N ALA A 60 -9.99 0.65 -10.03
CA ALA A 60 -9.49 1.33 -11.21
C ALA A 60 -9.07 0.35 -12.31
N ILE A 61 -8.35 -0.72 -11.95
CA ILE A 61 -7.96 -1.78 -12.89
C ILE A 61 -9.20 -2.49 -13.44
N ASN A 62 -10.17 -2.84 -12.58
CA ASN A 62 -11.42 -3.47 -13.03
C ASN A 62 -12.25 -2.57 -13.95
N SER A 63 -12.32 -1.26 -13.65
CA SER A 63 -13.04 -0.28 -14.46
C SER A 63 -12.38 -0.14 -15.84
N TYR A 64 -11.04 -0.02 -15.88
CA TYR A 64 -10.29 -0.02 -17.13
C TYR A 64 -10.50 -1.33 -17.92
N HIS A 65 -10.50 -2.48 -17.25
CA HIS A 65 -10.76 -3.77 -17.88
C HIS A 65 -12.18 -3.84 -18.45
N SER A 66 -13.18 -3.29 -17.76
CA SER A 66 -14.55 -3.17 -18.26
C SER A 66 -14.61 -2.30 -19.53
N ASP A 67 -13.88 -1.20 -19.56
CA ASP A 67 -13.87 -0.24 -20.67
C ASP A 67 -13.12 -0.72 -21.92
N TYR A 68 -12.08 -1.54 -21.76
CA TYR A 68 -11.17 -1.93 -22.83
C TYR A 68 -11.05 -3.45 -23.05
N SER A 69 -11.71 -4.27 -22.24
CA SER A 69 -11.63 -5.75 -22.26
C SER A 69 -10.20 -6.30 -22.24
N ARG A 70 -9.29 -5.55 -21.61
CA ARG A 70 -7.88 -5.89 -21.42
C ARG A 70 -7.36 -5.21 -20.16
N TYR A 71 -6.35 -5.78 -19.53
CA TYR A 71 -5.68 -5.15 -18.40
C TYR A 71 -4.75 -4.01 -18.83
N PRO A 72 -4.39 -3.07 -17.93
CA PRO A 72 -3.49 -1.95 -18.21
C PRO A 72 -2.02 -2.40 -18.30
N VAL A 73 -1.75 -3.37 -19.18
CA VAL A 73 -0.43 -3.96 -19.44
C VAL A 73 -0.11 -3.86 -20.92
N THR A 74 1.18 -3.84 -21.27
CA THR A 74 1.57 -3.81 -22.68
C THR A 74 1.47 -5.22 -23.29
N SER A 75 1.10 -5.30 -24.58
CA SER A 75 1.06 -6.57 -25.31
C SER A 75 2.43 -7.25 -25.35
N ALA A 76 3.51 -6.48 -25.48
CA ALA A 76 4.87 -6.99 -25.40
C ALA A 76 5.17 -7.68 -24.06
N LEU A 77 4.76 -7.07 -22.93
CA LEU A 77 4.90 -7.69 -21.61
C LEU A 77 4.03 -8.94 -21.48
N GLN A 78 2.78 -8.88 -21.94
CA GLN A 78 1.88 -10.03 -21.91
C GLN A 78 2.43 -11.22 -22.69
N SER A 79 3.03 -10.99 -23.86
CA SER A 79 3.69 -12.05 -24.65
C SER A 79 5.01 -12.53 -24.05
N SER A 80 5.67 -11.69 -23.25
CA SER A 80 6.97 -12.00 -22.65
C SER A 80 6.82 -12.84 -21.38
N VAL A 81 5.69 -12.76 -20.69
CA VAL A 81 5.46 -13.45 -19.43
C VAL A 81 4.97 -14.87 -19.73
N GLY A 82 5.74 -15.88 -19.32
CA GLY A 82 5.40 -17.30 -19.48
C GLY A 82 4.43 -17.82 -18.41
N THR A 83 3.90 -16.93 -17.57
CA THR A 83 2.96 -17.23 -16.49
C THR A 83 1.61 -16.57 -16.72
N ASN A 84 0.55 -17.18 -16.17
CA ASN A 84 -0.79 -16.60 -16.23
C ASN A 84 -0.94 -15.35 -15.37
N THR A 85 0.01 -15.07 -14.46
CA THR A 85 -0.03 -13.87 -13.60
C THR A 85 1.24 -13.06 -13.80
N ILE A 86 1.09 -11.74 -13.85
CA ILE A 86 2.19 -10.78 -13.85
C ILE A 86 2.16 -9.97 -12.56
N THR A 87 3.31 -9.78 -11.93
CA THR A 87 3.49 -8.99 -10.71
C THR A 87 4.32 -7.74 -11.00
N PHE A 88 3.75 -6.59 -10.69
CA PHE A 88 4.40 -5.28 -10.63
C PHE A 88 4.75 -4.98 -9.18
N GLY A 89 6.02 -5.12 -8.83
CA GLY A 89 6.52 -4.91 -7.48
C GLY A 89 7.54 -3.77 -7.40
N GLY A 90 8.51 -3.95 -6.53
CA GLY A 90 9.60 -3.02 -6.34
C GLY A 90 10.73 -3.67 -5.55
N THR A 91 11.64 -2.84 -5.07
CA THR A 91 12.73 -3.26 -4.20
C THR A 91 12.34 -3.00 -2.74
N PHE A 92 12.40 -4.04 -1.93
CA PHE A 92 12.02 -4.02 -0.52
C PHE A 92 13.21 -4.33 0.37
N ARG A 93 13.19 -3.81 1.60
CA ARG A 93 14.19 -4.15 2.61
C ARG A 93 13.85 -5.48 3.27
N ARG A 94 14.84 -6.29 3.60
CA ARG A 94 14.71 -7.52 4.40
C ARG A 94 15.12 -7.29 5.84
N ASN A 95 14.78 -8.23 6.71
CA ASN A 95 15.11 -8.17 8.14
C ASN A 95 16.64 -8.18 8.39
N ASP A 96 17.41 -8.84 7.53
CA ASP A 96 18.88 -8.88 7.59
C ASP A 96 19.55 -7.57 7.09
N GLY A 97 18.77 -6.56 6.71
CA GLY A 97 19.24 -5.30 6.17
C GLY A 97 19.54 -5.30 4.66
N SER A 98 19.51 -6.48 4.01
CA SER A 98 19.64 -6.57 2.56
C SER A 98 18.39 -6.05 1.84
N THR A 99 18.48 -5.89 0.52
CA THR A 99 17.34 -5.54 -0.32
C THR A 99 16.95 -6.70 -1.22
N TYR A 100 15.66 -6.80 -1.54
CA TYR A 100 15.12 -7.79 -2.46
C TYR A 100 14.26 -7.12 -3.51
N SER A 101 14.57 -7.38 -4.78
CA SER A 101 13.74 -6.95 -5.90
C SER A 101 12.73 -8.04 -6.20
N LEU A 102 11.44 -7.73 -6.06
CA LEU A 102 10.38 -8.67 -6.35
C LEU A 102 10.26 -8.87 -7.87
N GLN A 103 10.53 -10.09 -8.35
CA GLN A 103 10.59 -10.41 -9.77
C GLN A 103 9.48 -11.40 -10.16
N ASN A 104 9.07 -11.31 -11.43
CA ASN A 104 8.23 -12.32 -12.07
C ASN A 104 8.98 -13.66 -12.18
N ALA A 105 8.25 -14.77 -12.23
CA ALA A 105 8.86 -16.10 -12.21
C ALA A 105 9.48 -16.52 -13.55
N ALA A 106 8.90 -16.06 -14.66
CA ALA A 106 9.35 -16.41 -16.01
C ALA A 106 8.91 -15.33 -17.01
N PRO A 107 9.86 -14.56 -17.59
CA PRO A 107 11.26 -14.45 -17.21
C PRO A 107 11.41 -13.75 -15.84
N ALA A 108 12.57 -13.94 -15.21
CA ALA A 108 12.95 -13.20 -14.02
C ALA A 108 13.13 -11.72 -14.36
N MET A 109 12.07 -10.94 -14.18
CA MET A 109 12.05 -9.51 -14.49
C MET A 109 11.39 -8.72 -13.35
N LEU A 110 12.03 -7.63 -12.95
CA LEU A 110 11.45 -6.63 -12.06
C LEU A 110 10.58 -5.70 -12.89
N LEU A 111 9.28 -5.69 -12.61
CA LEU A 111 8.36 -4.70 -13.15
C LEU A 111 7.91 -3.80 -12.00
N SER A 112 7.80 -2.51 -12.27
CA SER A 112 7.32 -1.55 -11.30
C SER A 112 5.87 -1.19 -11.57
N ASN A 113 5.13 -0.83 -10.51
CA ASN A 113 3.72 -0.48 -10.62
C ASN A 113 3.49 0.81 -11.42
N ASN A 114 4.54 1.60 -11.70
CA ASN A 114 4.46 2.80 -12.51
C ASN A 114 3.88 2.56 -13.91
N LEU A 115 4.10 1.37 -14.49
CA LEU A 115 3.54 0.98 -15.78
C LEU A 115 2.00 0.92 -15.73
N VAL A 116 1.45 0.40 -14.65
CA VAL A 116 -0.01 0.32 -14.42
C VAL A 116 -0.54 1.71 -14.05
N THR A 117 0.14 2.41 -13.13
CA THR A 117 -0.23 3.75 -12.68
C THR A 117 -0.33 4.73 -13.84
N ALA A 118 0.64 4.71 -14.78
CA ALA A 118 0.65 5.59 -15.93
C ALA A 118 -0.60 5.43 -16.82
N VAL A 119 -1.07 4.20 -17.02
CA VAL A 119 -2.28 3.94 -17.81
C VAL A 119 -3.53 4.41 -17.06
N LEU A 120 -3.64 4.07 -15.77
CA LEU A 120 -4.81 4.38 -14.95
C LEU A 120 -4.98 5.87 -14.64
N MET A 121 -3.88 6.61 -14.57
CA MET A 121 -3.87 8.07 -14.38
C MET A 121 -3.83 8.86 -15.70
N ASP A 122 -3.79 8.17 -16.84
CA ASP A 122 -3.65 8.75 -18.17
C ASP A 122 -2.41 9.67 -18.33
N LEU A 123 -1.25 9.17 -17.89
CA LEU A 123 0.02 9.88 -17.98
C LEU A 123 0.75 9.49 -19.26
N GLU A 124 1.03 10.45 -20.15
CA GLU A 124 1.90 10.22 -21.32
C GLU A 124 3.40 10.30 -20.97
N LYS A 125 3.72 11.10 -19.95
CA LYS A 125 5.06 11.24 -19.36
C LYS A 125 4.96 11.19 -17.85
N TYR A 126 5.97 10.63 -17.20
CA TYR A 126 6.17 10.77 -15.78
C TYR A 126 6.59 12.20 -15.44
N PRO A 127 6.38 12.67 -14.20
CA PRO A 127 6.81 14.01 -13.78
C PRO A 127 8.32 14.27 -13.91
N ASP A 128 9.15 13.23 -13.86
CA ASP A 128 10.60 13.32 -14.12
C ASP A 128 10.96 13.49 -15.63
N GLY A 129 9.96 13.47 -16.51
CA GLY A 129 10.10 13.59 -17.96
C GLY A 129 10.22 12.27 -18.71
N GLY A 130 10.31 11.13 -18.02
CA GLY A 130 10.35 9.80 -18.63
C GLY A 130 9.08 9.50 -19.43
N VAL A 131 9.23 8.87 -20.59
CA VAL A 131 8.10 8.45 -21.43
C VAL A 131 7.41 7.25 -20.79
N THR A 132 6.08 7.25 -20.75
CA THR A 132 5.31 6.12 -20.21
C THR A 132 4.88 5.14 -21.29
N VAL A 133 4.34 4.00 -20.86
CA VAL A 133 3.68 3.03 -21.75
C VAL A 133 2.39 3.56 -22.39
N ASN A 134 1.86 4.69 -21.91
CA ASN A 134 0.65 5.32 -22.40
C ASN A 134 0.95 6.59 -23.22
N ALA A 135 2.18 6.77 -23.72
CA ALA A 135 2.50 7.85 -24.66
C ALA A 135 1.51 7.85 -25.85
N GLY A 136 1.02 9.04 -26.23
CA GLY A 136 -0.02 9.23 -27.24
C GLY A 136 -1.39 8.69 -26.81
N HIS A 137 -1.63 8.50 -25.50
CA HIS A 137 -2.82 7.82 -24.95
C HIS A 137 -3.07 6.44 -25.54
N SER A 138 -2.01 5.78 -26.02
CA SER A 138 -2.12 4.55 -26.81
C SER A 138 -2.72 3.36 -26.03
N LYS A 139 -2.68 3.40 -24.69
CA LYS A 139 -3.30 2.39 -23.83
C LYS A 139 -4.65 2.83 -23.30
N ASN A 140 -4.82 4.12 -23.04
CA ASN A 140 -6.08 4.73 -22.61
C ASN A 140 -6.60 5.79 -23.61
N PRO A 141 -7.05 5.42 -24.84
CA PRO A 141 -7.50 6.41 -25.83
C PRO A 141 -8.69 7.27 -25.41
N LYS A 142 -9.53 6.80 -24.48
CA LYS A 142 -10.63 7.59 -23.88
C LYS A 142 -10.14 8.63 -22.87
N GLN A 143 -8.85 8.65 -22.52
CA GLN A 143 -8.23 9.58 -21.57
C GLN A 143 -8.93 9.60 -20.20
N THR A 144 -9.51 8.47 -19.81
CA THR A 144 -10.30 8.36 -18.57
C THR A 144 -9.35 8.18 -17.39
N LYS A 145 -9.46 9.04 -16.38
CA LYS A 145 -8.64 8.94 -15.16
C LYS A 145 -9.30 8.03 -14.14
N TYR A 146 -8.95 6.75 -14.20
CA TYR A 146 -9.44 5.71 -13.29
C TYR A 146 -8.88 5.88 -11.86
N LEU A 147 -7.66 6.44 -11.72
CA LEU A 147 -7.05 6.81 -10.43
C LEU A 147 -6.95 8.32 -10.27
N SER A 148 -8.08 9.00 -10.07
CA SER A 148 -8.16 10.47 -10.00
C SER A 148 -7.95 11.05 -8.59
N SER A 149 -8.16 10.27 -7.54
CA SER A 149 -8.04 10.71 -6.13
C SER A 149 -6.62 10.64 -5.56
N VAL A 150 -5.64 10.21 -6.35
CA VAL A 150 -4.29 9.92 -5.88
C VAL A 150 -3.41 11.18 -5.94
N LYS A 151 -2.68 11.43 -4.85
CA LYS A 151 -1.77 12.57 -4.73
C LYS A 151 -0.47 12.30 -5.50
N MET A 152 -0.11 13.23 -6.38
CA MET A 152 1.26 13.32 -6.93
C MET A 152 2.19 13.98 -5.91
N VAL A 153 3.41 13.46 -5.75
CA VAL A 153 4.44 13.99 -4.85
C VAL A 153 5.72 14.33 -5.61
N PRO A 154 6.47 15.37 -5.18
CA PRO A 154 7.66 15.85 -5.90
C PRO A 154 8.93 15.03 -5.59
N ASP A 155 8.79 13.82 -5.04
CA ASP A 155 9.89 12.94 -4.65
C ASP A 155 9.50 11.46 -4.86
N ASN A 156 10.45 10.54 -4.63
CA ASN A 156 10.26 9.09 -4.83
C ASN A 156 10.26 8.30 -3.51
N VAL A 157 9.94 8.93 -2.39
CA VAL A 157 9.97 8.31 -1.05
C VAL A 157 8.71 8.56 -0.22
N SER A 158 7.98 9.63 -0.52
CA SER A 158 6.76 10.03 0.17
C SER A 158 5.55 9.19 -0.28
N PRO A 159 4.51 9.08 0.55
CA PRO A 159 3.24 8.45 0.17
C PRO A 159 2.57 9.15 -1.02
N GLY A 160 1.99 8.36 -1.92
CA GLY A 160 1.39 8.83 -3.17
C GLY A 160 2.18 8.39 -4.40
N VAL A 161 1.95 9.06 -5.53
CA VAL A 161 2.61 8.75 -6.81
C VAL A 161 3.80 9.69 -6.98
N GLY A 162 4.99 9.10 -7.02
CA GLY A 162 6.26 9.82 -7.15
C GLY A 162 6.50 10.40 -8.54
N THR A 163 7.64 11.08 -8.70
CA THR A 163 8.06 11.59 -10.01
C THR A 163 8.46 10.48 -10.98
N ASP A 164 8.78 9.29 -10.45
CA ASP A 164 8.99 8.02 -11.16
C ASP A 164 7.68 7.30 -11.57
N GLY A 165 6.53 7.85 -11.20
CA GLY A 165 5.21 7.26 -11.41
C GLY A 165 4.87 6.08 -10.49
N VAL A 166 5.75 5.74 -9.54
CA VAL A 166 5.53 4.62 -8.62
C VAL A 166 4.53 5.04 -7.56
N TYR A 167 3.48 4.24 -7.39
CA TYR A 167 2.49 4.46 -6.34
C TYR A 167 2.95 3.79 -5.04
N ARG A 168 3.17 4.61 -4.01
CA ARG A 168 3.67 4.23 -2.70
C ARG A 168 2.62 4.37 -1.61
N ASP A 169 2.65 3.43 -0.68
CA ASP A 169 1.82 3.36 0.50
C ASP A 169 2.13 4.49 1.52
N PRO A 170 1.35 4.61 2.62
CA PRO A 170 1.57 5.61 3.67
C PRO A 170 2.94 5.58 4.37
N TRP A 171 3.77 4.57 4.10
CA TRP A 171 5.11 4.39 4.63
C TRP A 171 6.21 4.56 3.58
N GLY A 172 5.85 4.83 2.32
CA GLY A 172 6.76 5.06 1.20
C GLY A 172 7.16 3.79 0.43
N ASN A 173 6.58 2.63 0.75
CA ASN A 173 6.86 1.40 0.02
C ASN A 173 5.99 1.31 -1.23
N PRO A 174 6.49 0.79 -2.35
CA PRO A 174 5.67 0.58 -3.55
C PRO A 174 4.56 -0.44 -3.26
N TYR A 175 3.34 -0.15 -3.70
CA TYR A 175 2.28 -1.16 -3.79
C TYR A 175 2.68 -2.26 -4.76
N VAL A 176 2.46 -3.51 -4.38
CA VAL A 176 2.61 -4.65 -5.28
C VAL A 176 1.27 -4.94 -5.93
N ILE A 177 1.24 -5.02 -7.25
CA ILE A 177 0.04 -5.28 -8.05
C ILE A 177 0.29 -6.53 -8.87
N SER A 178 -0.54 -7.55 -8.69
CA SER A 178 -0.51 -8.80 -9.45
C SER A 178 -1.81 -8.96 -10.24
N ILE A 179 -1.71 -9.27 -11.53
CA ILE A 179 -2.83 -9.36 -12.46
C ILE A 179 -2.80 -10.71 -13.17
N ASP A 180 -3.94 -11.40 -13.19
CA ASP A 180 -4.17 -12.62 -13.95
C ASP A 180 -4.45 -12.29 -15.43
N LEU A 181 -3.48 -12.57 -16.29
CA LEU A 181 -3.53 -12.39 -17.74
C LEU A 181 -4.28 -13.51 -18.47
N SER A 182 -4.62 -14.61 -17.78
CA SER A 182 -5.40 -15.71 -18.37
C SER A 182 -6.91 -15.49 -18.31
N TYR A 183 -7.36 -14.47 -17.56
CA TYR A 183 -8.79 -14.20 -17.30
C TYR A 183 -9.53 -15.37 -16.64
N GLY A 184 -8.80 -16.30 -16.01
CA GLY A 184 -9.35 -17.46 -15.32
C GLY A 184 -9.70 -17.19 -13.86
N GLU A 185 -9.57 -15.94 -13.40
CA GLU A 185 -9.76 -15.51 -12.02
C GLU A 185 -8.88 -16.26 -11.02
N ARG A 186 -7.66 -16.61 -11.44
CA ARG A 186 -6.68 -17.30 -10.60
C ARG A 186 -5.36 -16.55 -10.55
N CYS A 187 -5.32 -15.48 -9.75
CA CYS A 187 -4.11 -14.68 -9.58
C CYS A 187 -3.11 -15.39 -8.66
N LYS A 188 -1.89 -15.64 -9.16
CA LYS A 188 -0.74 -16.21 -8.44
C LYS A 188 0.34 -15.15 -8.25
N ASP A 189 0.20 -14.34 -7.20
CA ASP A 189 1.18 -13.31 -6.84
C ASP A 189 2.58 -13.90 -6.57
N ALA A 190 3.63 -13.17 -6.93
CA ALA A 190 5.03 -13.60 -6.81
C ALA A 190 5.43 -14.08 -5.40
N VAL A 191 4.81 -13.54 -4.35
CA VAL A 191 5.06 -13.89 -2.93
C VAL A 191 4.02 -14.88 -2.44
N TYR A 192 2.74 -14.52 -2.57
CA TYR A 192 1.65 -15.28 -1.95
C TYR A 192 1.30 -16.58 -2.68
N ARG A 193 1.91 -16.86 -3.84
CA ARG A 193 1.90 -18.21 -4.42
C ARG A 193 2.71 -19.22 -3.61
N SER A 194 3.69 -18.76 -2.83
CA SER A 194 4.58 -19.62 -2.06
C SER A 194 3.83 -20.35 -0.94
N GLN A 195 4.12 -21.64 -0.81
CA GLN A 195 3.64 -22.50 0.27
C GLN A 195 4.18 -22.03 1.62
N SER A 196 5.42 -21.53 1.70
CA SER A 196 6.00 -21.02 2.95
C SER A 196 5.25 -19.80 3.50
N VAL A 197 4.64 -19.03 2.60
CA VAL A 197 3.89 -17.82 2.94
C VAL A 197 2.43 -18.16 3.19
N SER A 198 1.80 -18.94 2.31
CA SER A 198 0.35 -19.02 2.24
C SER A 198 -0.25 -20.26 2.88
N GLN A 199 0.51 -21.33 3.15
CA GLN A 199 -0.04 -22.58 3.66
C GLN A 199 -0.47 -22.47 5.13
N GLN A 200 -1.69 -22.93 5.44
CA GLN A 200 -2.20 -22.99 6.82
C GLN A 200 -1.64 -24.18 7.61
N SER A 201 -1.50 -25.33 6.97
CA SER A 201 -1.05 -26.57 7.58
C SER A 201 -0.33 -27.42 6.54
N ALA A 202 0.70 -28.17 6.95
CA ALA A 202 1.52 -28.97 6.04
C ALA A 202 0.64 -29.87 5.14
N GLY A 203 0.81 -29.76 3.84
CA GLY A 203 0.05 -30.53 2.85
C GLY A 203 -1.40 -30.08 2.62
N SER A 204 -1.88 -29.01 3.28
CA SER A 204 -3.22 -28.48 3.03
C SER A 204 -3.28 -27.72 1.70
N PRO A 205 -4.34 -27.87 0.89
CA PRO A 205 -4.63 -27.00 -0.25
C PRO A 205 -5.23 -25.65 0.18
N ALA A 206 -5.72 -25.54 1.42
CA ALA A 206 -6.24 -24.28 1.96
C ALA A 206 -5.09 -23.37 2.43
N GLY A 207 -5.14 -22.13 1.97
CA GLY A 207 -4.20 -21.08 2.34
C GLY A 207 -4.84 -19.99 3.20
N TYR A 208 -4.00 -19.11 3.75
CA TYR A 208 -4.48 -17.96 4.52
C TYR A 208 -5.29 -16.99 3.65
N ASN A 209 -6.27 -16.32 4.27
CA ASN A 209 -7.00 -15.19 3.67
C ASN A 209 -7.71 -15.54 2.34
N GLY A 210 -8.29 -16.75 2.23
CA GLY A 210 -9.01 -17.18 1.03
C GLY A 210 -8.13 -17.66 -0.13
N LEU A 211 -6.81 -17.76 0.09
CA LEU A 211 -5.92 -18.39 -0.88
C LEU A 211 -6.16 -19.90 -0.92
N SER A 212 -5.98 -20.48 -2.10
CA SER A 212 -6.05 -21.94 -2.28
C SER A 212 -5.05 -22.42 -3.32
N SER A 213 -4.61 -23.65 -3.16
CA SER A 213 -3.83 -24.36 -4.17
C SER A 213 -4.70 -25.44 -4.83
N ALA A 214 -4.79 -25.39 -6.15
CA ALA A 214 -5.46 -26.44 -6.94
C ALA A 214 -4.58 -27.69 -7.13
N VAL A 215 -3.26 -27.55 -6.95
CA VAL A 215 -2.28 -28.61 -7.18
C VAL A 215 -1.27 -28.62 -6.05
N LEU A 216 -1.10 -29.76 -5.39
CA LEU A 216 -0.06 -29.99 -4.39
C LEU A 216 1.06 -30.81 -5.01
N ASP A 217 1.68 -30.28 -6.08
CA ASP A 217 2.72 -30.96 -6.86
C ASP A 217 4.11 -30.91 -6.21
N GLY A 218 4.22 -30.39 -4.99
CA GLY A 218 5.50 -30.21 -4.30
C GLY A 218 6.38 -29.07 -4.84
N SER A 219 5.94 -28.34 -5.89
CA SER A 219 6.67 -27.17 -6.42
C SER A 219 6.68 -25.97 -5.46
N GLY A 220 5.81 -26.00 -4.44
CA GLY A 220 5.73 -24.99 -3.40
C GLY A 220 5.23 -23.61 -3.84
N ASN A 221 4.79 -23.42 -5.10
CA ASN A 221 4.43 -22.10 -5.65
C ASN A 221 3.05 -22.07 -6.32
N GLN A 222 2.06 -22.73 -5.71
CA GLN A 222 0.78 -23.02 -6.35
C GLN A 222 -0.43 -22.27 -5.77
N TYR A 223 -0.25 -21.53 -4.68
CA TYR A 223 -1.36 -20.79 -4.07
C TYR A 223 -1.83 -19.65 -4.98
N SER A 224 -3.13 -19.46 -5.01
CA SER A 224 -3.80 -18.47 -5.85
C SER A 224 -4.99 -17.88 -5.12
N PHE A 225 -5.27 -16.62 -5.41
CA PHE A 225 -6.52 -15.97 -5.03
C PHE A 225 -7.60 -16.30 -6.06
N ASN A 226 -8.85 -16.47 -5.60
CA ASN A 226 -10.01 -16.58 -6.47
C ASN A 226 -10.47 -15.18 -6.89
N GLY A 227 -9.77 -14.62 -7.87
CA GLY A 227 -9.98 -13.30 -8.44
C GLY A 227 -8.82 -12.90 -9.36
N GLY A 228 -9.08 -11.95 -10.25
CA GLY A 228 -8.12 -11.55 -11.28
C GLY A 228 -7.01 -10.60 -10.82
N ILE A 229 -7.16 -9.95 -9.67
CA ILE A 229 -6.26 -8.88 -9.22
C ILE A 229 -5.92 -9.07 -7.74
N MET A 230 -4.64 -8.99 -7.42
CA MET A 230 -4.13 -8.97 -6.05
C MET A 230 -3.27 -7.72 -5.88
N VAL A 231 -3.63 -6.87 -4.93
CA VAL A 231 -2.84 -5.68 -4.54
C VAL A 231 -2.50 -5.75 -3.06
N TRP A 232 -1.24 -5.46 -2.71
CA TRP A 232 -0.78 -5.45 -1.33
C TRP A 232 0.38 -4.49 -1.05
N SER A 233 0.63 -4.24 0.23
CA SER A 233 1.74 -3.44 0.76
C SER A 233 2.40 -4.18 1.93
N VAL A 234 3.72 -4.04 2.06
CA VAL A 234 4.52 -4.56 3.20
C VAL A 234 4.17 -3.88 4.53
N GLY A 235 3.39 -2.79 4.51
CA GLY A 235 2.87 -2.20 5.72
C GLY A 235 3.91 -1.41 6.55
N PRO A 236 3.63 -1.21 7.86
CA PRO A 236 4.36 -0.28 8.71
C PRO A 236 5.80 -0.71 9.07
N ASP A 237 6.11 -1.99 9.03
CA ASP A 237 7.46 -2.49 9.34
C ASP A 237 8.45 -2.30 8.18
N LYS A 238 7.93 -2.13 6.95
CA LYS A 238 8.67 -1.97 5.70
C LYS A 238 9.60 -3.14 5.38
N ILE A 239 9.26 -4.35 5.85
CA ILE A 239 10.09 -5.54 5.71
C ILE A 239 9.41 -6.56 4.81
N TYR A 240 10.13 -6.96 3.77
CA TYR A 240 9.80 -8.14 2.99
C TYR A 240 10.31 -9.40 3.72
N ASP A 241 9.43 -10.37 3.89
CA ASP A 241 9.73 -11.66 4.51
C ASP A 241 9.08 -12.82 3.73
N THR A 242 9.71 -14.00 3.75
CA THR A 242 9.20 -15.20 3.06
C THR A 242 8.54 -16.21 4.01
N GLY A 243 8.38 -15.84 5.29
CA GLY A 243 7.69 -16.62 6.30
C GLY A 243 6.16 -16.53 6.17
N PRO A 244 5.43 -17.21 7.07
CA PRO A 244 3.98 -17.32 6.97
C PRO A 244 3.27 -15.96 7.00
N ALA A 245 2.25 -15.79 6.16
CA ALA A 245 1.46 -14.57 5.99
C ALA A 245 0.80 -14.05 7.29
N THR A 246 0.68 -14.90 8.31
CA THR A 246 0.02 -14.59 9.58
C THR A 246 1.00 -14.39 10.74
N LYS A 247 2.31 -14.47 10.49
CA LYS A 247 3.36 -14.41 11.52
C LYS A 247 4.44 -13.40 11.14
N GLY A 248 5.23 -13.00 12.15
CA GLY A 248 6.37 -12.11 11.95
C GLY A 248 5.97 -10.79 11.27
N PHE A 249 6.80 -10.35 10.33
CA PHE A 249 6.61 -9.13 9.55
C PHE A 249 5.38 -9.21 8.62
N ASN A 250 5.18 -10.36 7.95
CA ASN A 250 4.09 -10.53 7.00
C ASN A 250 2.68 -10.40 7.60
N ARG A 251 2.53 -10.56 8.93
CA ARG A 251 1.25 -10.35 9.62
C ARG A 251 0.71 -8.93 9.45
N ASP A 252 1.61 -7.95 9.38
CA ASP A 252 1.26 -6.53 9.36
C ASP A 252 1.13 -5.99 7.92
N ASN A 253 1.28 -6.86 6.90
CA ASN A 253 0.99 -6.56 5.50
C ASN A 253 -0.49 -6.18 5.31
N VAL A 254 -0.73 -5.23 4.41
CA VAL A 254 -2.08 -4.82 3.99
C VAL A 254 -2.35 -5.46 2.63
N ILE A 255 -3.44 -6.20 2.49
CA ILE A 255 -3.76 -7.00 1.32
C ILE A 255 -5.22 -6.77 0.88
N SER A 256 -5.50 -6.93 -0.41
CA SER A 256 -6.86 -6.78 -0.99
C SER A 256 -7.76 -8.00 -0.81
N TRP A 257 -7.17 -9.18 -0.58
CA TRP A 257 -7.90 -10.42 -0.37
C TRP A 257 -7.82 -10.81 1.11
N LYS A 258 -8.91 -10.63 1.86
CA LYS A 258 -9.06 -11.09 3.24
C LYS A 258 -10.39 -11.80 3.42
#